data_AF-C3YPC4-F1
#
_entry.id   AF-C3YPC4-F1
#
_cell.length_a   1.000
_cell.length_b   1.000
_cell.length_c   1.000
_cell.angle_alpha   90.00
_cell.angle_beta   90.00
_cell.angle_gamma   90.00
#
_symmetry.space_group_name_H-M   'P 1'
#
loop_
_entity.id
_entity.type
_entity.pdbx_description
1 polymer ?
#
loop_
_entity_poly.entity_id
_entity_poly.type
_entity_poly.pdbx_seq_one_letter_code
_entity_poly.pdbx_strand_id
1 'polypeptide(L)' 'DIDECTSSPCMHGTCADGVGQFTCVCEAGWSGVTCNAGLDISFCVEIQYAHDSF' A
#
# COMPACT_ATOMS: atom_id res chain seq x y z
N ASP A 1 -12.95 -0.78 21.23
CA ASP A 1 -12.38 -0.45 19.93
C ASP A 1 -13.05 0.74 19.31
N ILE A 2 -12.22 1.65 18.86
CA ILE A 2 -12.53 2.60 17.78
C ILE A 2 -12.11 1.90 16.49
N ASP A 3 -12.95 1.95 15.46
CA ASP A 3 -12.57 1.50 14.13
C ASP A 3 -11.88 2.67 13.42
N GLU A 4 -10.56 2.63 13.32
CA GLU A 4 -9.77 3.69 12.69
C GLU A 4 -9.93 3.73 11.16
N CYS A 5 -10.49 2.67 10.56
CA CYS A 5 -10.74 2.55 9.13
C CYS A 5 -12.05 3.21 8.68
N THR A 6 -12.96 3.58 9.60
CA THR A 6 -14.24 4.26 9.25
C THR A 6 -14.07 5.55 8.45
N SER A 7 -12.95 6.26 8.62
CA SER A 7 -12.64 7.48 7.86
C SER A 7 -12.10 7.22 6.44
N SER A 8 -11.94 5.96 6.05
CA SER A 8 -11.31 5.53 4.78
C SER A 8 -9.95 6.22 4.54
N PRO A 9 -8.97 6.06 5.46
CA PRO A 9 -7.69 6.78 5.37
C PRO A 9 -6.80 6.33 4.22
N CYS A 10 -6.97 5.10 3.70
CA CYS A 10 -6.16 4.55 2.61
C CYS A 10 -6.74 4.94 1.25
N MET A 11 -5.96 5.62 0.40
CA MET A 11 -6.41 6.04 -0.93
C MET A 11 -6.27 4.93 -1.98
N HIS A 12 -5.11 4.28 -2.01
CA HIS A 12 -4.76 3.21 -2.95
C HIS A 12 -4.30 1.96 -2.19
N GLY A 13 -5.18 1.43 -1.35
CA GLY A 13 -4.86 0.29 -0.49
C GLY A 13 -6.03 -0.15 0.38
N THR A 14 -5.81 -1.24 1.10
CA THR A 14 -6.79 -1.77 2.07
C THR A 14 -6.43 -1.31 3.48
N CYS A 15 -7.41 -0.79 4.21
CA CYS A 15 -7.23 -0.42 5.61
C CYS A 15 -7.34 -1.67 6.51
N ALA A 16 -6.34 -1.86 7.36
CA ALA A 16 -6.35 -2.82 8.45
C ALA A 16 -6.48 -2.06 9.78
N ASP A 17 -7.56 -2.33 10.49
CA ASP A 17 -7.81 -1.82 11.83
C ASP A 17 -6.84 -2.46 12.84
N GLY A 18 -6.43 -1.70 13.84
CA GLY A 18 -5.46 -2.11 14.84
C GLY A 18 -5.79 -1.52 16.21
N VAL A 19 -4.96 -1.79 17.21
CA VAL A 19 -5.24 -1.27 18.56
C VAL A 19 -4.78 0.19 18.66
N GLY A 20 -5.70 1.12 18.39
CA GLY A 20 -5.46 2.57 18.46
C GLY A 20 -4.68 3.14 17.29
N GLN A 21 -4.62 2.40 16.17
CA GLN A 21 -3.90 2.76 14.97
C GLN A 21 -4.42 1.95 13.77
N PHE A 22 -4.39 2.55 12.59
CA PHE A 22 -4.64 1.84 11.34
C PHE A 22 -3.32 1.52 10.62
N THR A 23 -3.35 0.51 9.77
CA THR A 23 -2.29 0.24 8.80
C THR A 23 -2.89 0.11 7.41
N CYS A 24 -2.35 0.84 6.42
CA CYS A 24 -2.74 0.66 5.03
C CYS A 24 -1.84 -0.38 4.35
N VAL A 25 -2.45 -1.39 3.74
CA VAL A 25 -1.78 -2.31 2.82
C VAL A 25 -1.92 -1.71 1.43
N CYS A 26 -0.86 -1.05 0.96
CA CYS A 26 -0.87 -0.35 -0.32
C CYS A 26 -0.87 -1.31 -1.50
N GLU A 27 -1.60 -0.92 -2.55
CA GLU A 27 -1.54 -1.58 -3.85
C GLU A 27 -0.15 -1.43 -4.48
N ALA A 28 0.16 -2.32 -5.42
CA ALA A 28 1.44 -2.27 -6.13
C ALA A 28 1.65 -0.90 -6.77
N GLY A 29 2.75 -0.25 -6.41
CA GLY A 29 3.08 1.08 -6.89
C GLY A 29 2.58 2.25 -6.08
N TRP A 30 2.03 2.01 -4.90
CA TRP A 30 1.68 3.07 -3.97
C TRP A 30 2.42 2.87 -2.64
N SER A 31 2.69 3.99 -1.98
CA SER A 31 3.44 4.05 -0.73
C SER A 31 2.97 5.21 0.15
N GLY A 32 3.57 5.29 1.34
CA GLY A 32 3.18 6.22 2.38
C GLY A 32 2.11 5.64 3.31
N VAL A 33 1.88 6.31 4.43
CA VAL A 33 0.98 5.84 5.51
C VAL A 33 -0.44 5.61 5.00
N THR A 34 -0.89 6.42 4.03
CA THR A 34 -2.22 6.37 3.45
C THR A 34 -2.23 5.95 1.98
N CYS A 35 -1.11 5.41 1.48
CA CYS A 35 -0.96 5.01 0.07
C CYS A 35 -1.26 6.16 -0.91
N ASN A 36 -0.86 7.40 -0.57
CA ASN A 36 -1.07 8.58 -1.42
C ASN A 36 0.12 8.91 -2.32
N ALA A 37 1.27 8.27 -2.09
CA ALA A 37 2.48 8.51 -2.83
C ALA A 37 2.66 7.41 -3.87
N GLY A 38 2.40 7.74 -5.14
CA GLY A 38 2.71 6.87 -6.26
C GLY A 38 4.21 6.63 -6.30
N LEU A 39 4.62 5.37 -6.17
CA LEU A 39 5.95 4.94 -6.54
C LEU A 39 5.97 4.91 -8.05
N ASP A 40 6.94 5.58 -8.67
CA ASP A 40 7.19 5.42 -10.09
C ASP A 40 7.69 3.97 -10.31
N ILE A 41 6.74 3.07 -10.57
CA ILE A 41 6.93 1.61 -10.67
C ILE A 41 7.75 1.24 -11.91
N SER A 42 8.20 2.20 -12.70
CA SER A 42 9.09 1.96 -13.84
C SER A 42 10.33 1.16 -13.45
N PHE A 43 10.75 1.23 -12.17
CA PHE A 43 11.87 0.44 -11.67
C PHE A 43 11.52 -1.01 -11.29
N CYS A 44 10.32 -1.32 -10.76
CA CYS A 44 9.96 -2.70 -10.39
C CYS A 44 9.59 -3.56 -11.61
N VAL A 45 9.11 -2.94 -12.69
CA VAL A 45 8.82 -3.64 -13.93
C VAL A 45 10.09 -4.24 -14.53
N GLU A 46 11.28 -3.66 -14.33
CA GLU A 46 12.52 -4.24 -14.86
C GLU A 46 13.11 -5.39 -14.04
N ILE A 47 12.86 -5.43 -12.71
CA ILE A 47 13.45 -6.47 -11.84
C ILE A 47 12.54 -7.69 -11.69
N GLN A 48 11.22 -7.56 -11.87
CA GLN A 48 10.30 -8.70 -11.85
C GLN A 48 10.45 -9.58 -13.11
N TYR A 49 10.59 -9.00 -14.31
CA TYR A 49 10.86 -9.78 -15.53
C TYR A 49 12.19 -10.55 -15.45
N ALA A 50 13.19 -10.03 -14.73
CA ALA A 50 14.46 -10.72 -14.51
C ALA A 50 14.38 -11.87 -13.49
N HIS A 51 13.42 -11.83 -12.55
CA HIS A 51 13.28 -12.83 -11.49
C HIS A 51 12.38 -14.01 -11.89
N ASP A 52 11.50 -13.83 -12.88
CA ASP A 52 10.70 -14.89 -13.49
C ASP A 52 11.43 -15.64 -14.63
N SER A 53 12.72 -15.37 -14.84
CA SER A 53 13.58 -15.99 -15.86
C SER A 53 14.48 -17.10 -15.29
N PHE A 54 13.90 -18.05 -14.53
CA PHE A 54 14.49 -19.39 -14.37
C PHE A 54 13.93 -20.32 -15.45
#